data_AF-A0A382GII8-F1
#
_entry.id   AF-A0A382GII8-F1
#
_cell.length_a   1.000
_cell.length_b   1.000
_cell.length_c   1.000
_cell.angle_alpha   90.00
_cell.angle_beta   90.00
_cell.angle_gamma   90.00
#
_symmetry.space_group_name_H-M   'P 1'
#
loop_
_entity.id
_entity.type
_entity.pdbx_description
1 polymer ?
#
loop_
_entity_poly.entity_id
_entity_poly.type
_entity_poly.pdbx_seq_one_letter_code
_entity_poly.pdbx_strand_id
1 'polypeptide(L)'
;MANDLGFPDIGLTTLEDVSTRSYLISRVTNLPTIVDIDTGFKSCEKTIQIFEDFGISAVHLEDQIERKRCGHLDNKELISKNEMVKKIKECVKAKKDENFKIIARSDAKTVEGLDKMIERCKAYIDAGAEIIF
;
A
#
# COMPACT_ATOMS: atom_id res chain seq x y z
N MET A 1 -6.99 2.43 11.17
CA MET A 1 -6.67 3.18 12.41
C MET A 1 -7.87 3.81 13.14
N ALA A 2 -9.12 3.59 12.71
CA ALA A 2 -10.28 4.20 13.38
C ALA A 2 -10.37 3.86 14.88
N ASN A 3 -10.03 2.63 15.26
CA ASN A 3 -10.05 2.19 16.66
C ASN A 3 -8.93 2.83 17.51
N ASP A 4 -7.76 3.07 16.94
CA ASP A 4 -6.61 3.63 17.66
C ASP A 4 -6.69 5.17 17.77
N LEU A 5 -7.19 5.85 16.74
CA LEU A 5 -7.14 7.32 16.62
C LEU A 5 -8.51 8.02 16.60
N GLY A 6 -9.60 7.28 16.41
CA GLY A 6 -10.93 7.88 16.19
C GLY A 6 -11.08 8.58 14.84
N PHE A 7 -10.15 8.39 13.90
CA PHE A 7 -10.21 9.02 12.58
C PHE A 7 -11.02 8.20 11.56
N PRO A 8 -11.76 8.88 10.66
CA PRO A 8 -12.33 8.23 9.49
C PRO A 8 -11.24 7.80 8.51
N ASP A 9 -11.53 6.76 7.72
CA ASP A 9 -10.61 6.22 6.72
C ASP A 9 -10.63 7.05 5.41
N ILE A 10 -10.01 8.22 5.47
CA ILE A 10 -9.94 9.21 4.37
C ILE A 10 -8.52 9.73 4.13
N GLY A 11 -7.51 8.94 4.49
CA GLY A 11 -6.10 9.30 4.33
C GLY A 11 -5.60 10.39 5.30
N LEU A 12 -6.14 10.42 6.52
CA LEU A 12 -5.65 11.31 7.60
C LEU A 12 -4.48 10.72 8.37
N THR A 13 -4.30 9.41 8.32
CA THR A 13 -3.24 8.67 8.99
C THR A 13 -1.88 9.00 8.41
N THR A 14 -0.89 9.14 9.28
CA THR A 14 0.50 9.37 8.89
C THR A 14 1.30 8.07 8.89
N LEU A 15 2.49 8.13 8.30
CA LEU A 15 3.46 7.04 8.37
C LEU A 15 3.80 6.69 9.83
N GLU A 16 3.94 7.68 10.70
CA GLU A 16 4.26 7.47 12.11
C GLU A 16 3.13 6.72 12.84
N ASP A 17 1.87 7.10 12.59
CA ASP A 17 0.71 6.45 13.19
C ASP A 17 0.66 4.94 12.85
N VAL A 18 0.75 4.63 11.55
CA VAL A 18 0.59 3.26 11.07
C VAL A 18 1.82 2.41 11.39
N SER A 19 3.03 2.95 11.23
CA SER A 19 4.27 2.23 11.53
C SER A 19 4.42 1.95 13.02
N THR A 20 4.09 2.90 13.90
CA THR A 20 4.13 2.69 15.36
C THR A 20 3.21 1.55 15.78
N ARG A 21 1.96 1.56 15.28
CA ARG A 21 1.02 0.47 15.59
C ARG A 21 1.50 -0.88 15.06
N SER A 22 2.08 -0.89 13.86
CA SER A 22 2.59 -2.10 13.22
C SER A 22 3.77 -2.70 13.99
N TYR A 23 4.71 -1.86 14.46
CA TYR A 23 5.82 -2.27 15.31
C TYR A 23 5.37 -2.91 16.63
N LEU A 24 4.35 -2.32 17.28
CA LEU A 24 3.81 -2.87 18.53
C LEU A 24 3.20 -4.27 18.34
N ILE A 25 2.71 -4.58 17.15
CA ILE A 25 2.16 -5.90 16.81
C ILE A 25 3.29 -6.88 16.46
N SER A 26 4.16 -6.52 15.52
CA SER A 26 5.23 -7.41 15.02
C SER A 26 6.18 -7.85 16.13
N ARG A 27 6.46 -6.98 17.11
CA ARG A 27 7.37 -7.30 18.22
C ARG A 27 6.84 -8.33 19.22
N VAL A 28 5.56 -8.70 19.17
CA VAL A 28 4.93 -9.65 20.12
C VAL A 28 4.43 -10.93 19.47
N THR A 29 4.65 -11.11 18.16
CA THR A 29 4.23 -12.30 17.43
C THR A 29 5.29 -12.73 16.42
N ASN A 30 5.39 -14.04 16.18
CA ASN A 30 6.24 -14.59 15.11
C ASN A 30 5.43 -14.86 13.82
N LEU A 31 4.13 -14.52 13.80
CA LEU A 31 3.30 -14.67 12.61
C LEU A 31 3.64 -13.57 11.59
N PRO A 32 3.74 -13.89 10.29
CA PRO A 32 3.91 -12.89 9.24
C PRO A 32 2.81 -11.83 9.30
N THR A 33 3.21 -10.57 9.31
CA THR A 33 2.28 -9.44 9.40
C THR A 33 2.28 -8.68 8.08
N ILE A 34 1.08 -8.38 7.59
CA ILE A 34 0.85 -7.58 6.37
C ILE A 34 0.21 -6.26 6.77
N VAL A 35 0.67 -5.15 6.20
CA VAL A 35 0.20 -3.80 6.56
C VAL A 35 -0.33 -3.03 5.34
N ASP A 36 -1.46 -2.36 5.53
CA ASP A 36 -1.98 -1.34 4.62
C ASP A 36 -1.15 -0.06 4.74
N ILE A 37 -0.52 0.36 3.65
CA ILE A 37 0.26 1.61 3.61
C ILE A 37 -0.45 2.70 2.80
N ASP A 38 -1.76 2.56 2.57
CA ASP A 38 -2.56 3.44 1.73
C ASP A 38 -1.86 3.68 0.38
N THR A 39 -1.57 4.94 0.06
CA THR A 39 -0.87 5.35 -1.15
C THR A 39 0.64 5.53 -0.92
N GLY A 40 1.22 4.97 0.15
CA GLY A 40 2.66 4.98 0.41
C GLY A 40 3.15 6.25 1.11
N PHE A 41 2.22 6.98 1.74
CA PHE A 41 2.48 8.23 2.47
C PHE A 41 3.29 9.24 1.63
N LYS A 42 4.22 9.98 2.25
CA LYS A 42 5.02 11.02 1.58
C LYS A 42 6.19 10.49 0.77
N SER A 43 6.67 9.28 1.04
CA SER A 43 7.84 8.69 0.40
C SER A 43 7.75 7.18 0.46
N CYS A 44 7.63 6.55 -0.71
CA CYS A 44 7.55 5.09 -0.81
C CYS A 44 8.84 4.45 -0.30
N GLU A 45 10.01 5.01 -0.63
CA GLU A 45 11.30 4.52 -0.13
C GLU A 45 11.37 4.51 1.41
N LYS A 46 11.11 5.64 2.06
CA LYS A 46 11.15 5.74 3.53
C LYS A 46 10.12 4.83 4.18
N THR A 47 8.94 4.71 3.58
CA THR A 47 7.89 3.81 4.05
C THR A 47 8.37 2.36 4.04
N ILE A 48 8.89 1.85 2.93
CA ILE A 48 9.38 0.46 2.86
C ILE A 48 10.48 0.21 3.89
N GLN A 49 11.48 1.09 3.96
CA GLN A 49 12.59 0.95 4.91
C GLN A 49 12.09 0.84 6.37
N ILE A 50 11.16 1.70 6.77
CA ILE A 50 10.61 1.67 8.14
C ILE A 50 9.82 0.39 8.42
N PHE A 51 8.91 0.00 7.52
CA PHE A 51 8.08 -1.19 7.77
C PHE A 51 8.92 -2.47 7.78
N GLU A 52 9.90 -2.57 6.89
CA GLU A 52 10.84 -3.68 6.86
C GLU A 52 11.70 -3.73 8.13
N ASP A 53 12.29 -2.60 8.56
CA ASP A 53 13.06 -2.51 9.81
C ASP A 53 12.20 -2.82 11.05
N PHE A 54 10.88 -2.62 10.98
CA PHE A 54 9.92 -2.93 12.05
C PHE A 54 9.45 -4.40 12.03
N GLY A 55 10.02 -5.25 11.17
CA GLY A 55 9.72 -6.68 11.12
C GLY A 55 8.40 -7.01 10.45
N ILE A 56 7.88 -6.13 9.60
CA ILE A 56 6.70 -6.42 8.76
C ILE A 56 7.12 -7.29 7.59
N SER A 57 6.28 -8.24 7.20
CA SER A 57 6.59 -9.22 6.15
C SER A 57 6.13 -8.77 4.76
N ALA A 58 5.06 -7.97 4.70
CA ALA A 58 4.55 -7.43 3.45
C ALA A 58 3.76 -6.13 3.67
N VAL A 59 3.67 -5.32 2.62
CA VAL A 59 2.80 -4.15 2.59
C VAL A 59 1.94 -4.15 1.34
N HIS A 60 0.74 -3.59 1.43
CA HIS A 60 -0.07 -3.32 0.24
C HIS A 60 -0.23 -1.82 -0.03
N LEU A 61 0.04 -1.42 -1.27
CA LEU A 61 0.00 -0.05 -1.78
C LEU A 61 -1.13 0.09 -2.81
N GLU A 62 -1.95 1.14 -2.72
CA GLU A 62 -3.10 1.35 -3.62
C GLU A 62 -2.90 2.49 -4.64
N ASP A 63 -3.62 2.39 -5.76
CA ASP A 63 -3.55 3.29 -6.93
C ASP A 63 -4.51 4.49 -6.86
N GLN A 64 -5.01 4.83 -5.67
CA GLN A 64 -5.80 6.03 -5.43
C GLN A 64 -4.92 7.29 -5.35
N ILE A 65 -5.53 8.46 -5.53
CA ILE A 65 -4.90 9.76 -5.26
C ILE A 65 -4.60 9.96 -3.76
N GLU A 66 -3.74 10.94 -3.44
CA GLU A 66 -3.53 11.36 -2.04
C GLU A 66 -4.84 11.88 -1.44
N ARG A 67 -5.13 11.54 -0.18
CA ARG A 67 -6.48 11.56 0.43
C ARG A 67 -7.47 10.59 -0.23
N LYS A 68 -7.04 9.32 -0.28
CA LYS A 68 -7.85 8.19 -0.69
C LYS A 68 -9.17 8.09 0.07
N ARG A 69 -10.08 7.30 -0.50
CA ARG A 69 -11.32 6.88 0.16
C ARG A 69 -11.29 5.38 0.45
N CYS A 70 -12.08 4.96 1.43
CA CYS A 70 -12.35 3.55 1.65
C CYS A 70 -12.82 2.87 0.35
N GLY A 71 -12.27 1.69 0.04
CA GLY A 71 -12.53 0.95 -1.20
C GLY A 71 -14.01 0.58 -1.43
N HIS A 72 -14.84 0.63 -0.40
CA HIS A 72 -16.28 0.36 -0.45
C HIS A 72 -17.14 1.60 -0.74
N LEU A 73 -16.54 2.79 -0.83
CA LEU A 73 -17.25 4.03 -1.09
C LEU A 73 -17.16 4.44 -2.57
N ASP A 74 -18.16 5.21 -3.01
CA ASP A 74 -18.22 5.76 -4.36
C ASP A 74 -17.28 6.96 -4.56
N ASN A 75 -17.12 7.35 -5.83
CA ASN A 75 -16.34 8.50 -6.26
C ASN A 75 -14.88 8.44 -5.77
N LYS A 76 -14.25 7.28 -6.01
CA LYS A 76 -12.79 7.10 -5.86
C LYS A 76 -12.10 7.67 -7.08
N GLU A 77 -10.94 8.26 -6.87
CA GLU A 77 -10.10 8.83 -7.91
C GLU A 77 -8.75 8.13 -7.90
N LEU A 78 -8.24 7.82 -9.09
CA LEU A 78 -7.03 7.04 -9.25
C LEU A 78 -5.93 7.88 -9.87
N ILE A 79 -4.70 7.62 -9.45
CA ILE A 79 -3.55 8.09 -10.19
C ILE A 79 -3.43 7.33 -11.53
N SER A 80 -2.65 7.90 -12.43
CA SER A 80 -2.39 7.24 -13.71
C SER A 80 -1.69 5.89 -13.50
N LYS A 81 -1.92 4.93 -14.40
CA LYS A 81 -1.22 3.63 -14.40
C LYS A 81 0.30 3.79 -14.30
N ASN A 82 0.87 4.75 -15.05
CA ASN A 82 2.32 4.98 -15.09
C ASN A 82 2.86 5.53 -13.76
N GLU A 83 2.08 6.35 -13.07
CA GLU A 83 2.43 6.87 -11.76
C GLU A 83 2.44 5.76 -10.71
N MET A 84 1.43 4.90 -10.71
CA MET A 84 1.41 3.73 -9.82
C MET A 84 2.58 2.77 -10.11
N VAL A 85 2.87 2.50 -11.39
CA VAL A 85 4.05 1.72 -11.81
C VAL A 85 5.35 2.32 -11.25
N LYS A 86 5.50 3.66 -11.28
CA LYS A 86 6.66 4.34 -10.72
C LYS A 86 6.77 4.11 -9.20
N LYS A 87 5.66 4.23 -8.47
CA LYS A 87 5.63 4.01 -7.01
C LYS A 87 5.96 2.58 -6.64
N ILE A 88 5.41 1.59 -7.36
CA ILE A 88 5.75 0.17 -7.17
C ILE A 88 7.25 -0.05 -7.36
N LYS A 89 7.84 0.49 -8.45
CA LYS A 89 9.28 0.37 -8.69
C LYS A 89 10.12 1.01 -7.59
N GLU A 90 9.67 2.13 -7.03
CA GLU A 90 10.32 2.77 -5.88
C GLU A 90 10.27 1.86 -4.64
N CYS A 91 9.11 1.30 -4.32
CA CYS A 91 8.97 0.33 -3.23
C CYS A 91 9.86 -0.90 -3.41
N VAL A 92 9.85 -1.49 -4.61
CA VAL A 92 10.64 -2.68 -4.94
C VAL A 92 12.13 -2.38 -4.85
N LYS A 93 12.58 -1.20 -5.28
CA LYS A 93 13.98 -0.79 -5.17
C LYS A 93 14.42 -0.55 -3.71
N ALA A 94 13.50 -0.13 -2.86
CA ALA A 94 13.79 0.25 -1.48
C ALA A 94 13.92 -0.95 -0.52
N LYS A 95 13.34 -2.12 -0.86
CA LYS A 95 13.43 -3.32 -0.03
C LYS A 95 14.87 -3.81 0.08
N LYS A 96 15.26 -4.35 1.24
CA LYS A 96 16.57 -4.99 1.44
C LYS A 96 16.48 -6.52 1.48
N ASP A 97 15.43 -7.05 2.08
CA ASP A 97 15.09 -8.46 2.17
C ASP A 97 14.25 -8.89 0.98
N GLU A 98 14.73 -9.90 0.24
CA GLU A 98 14.03 -10.49 -0.90
C GLU A 98 12.71 -11.17 -0.49
N ASN A 99 12.56 -11.52 0.80
CA ASN A 99 11.33 -12.09 1.33
C ASN A 99 10.27 -11.04 1.68
N PHE A 100 10.63 -9.76 1.78
CA PHE A 100 9.66 -8.69 2.01
C PHE A 100 8.80 -8.47 0.76
N LYS A 101 7.48 -8.62 0.89
CA LYS A 101 6.56 -8.62 -0.26
C LYS A 101 5.87 -7.28 -0.48
N ILE A 102 5.84 -6.86 -1.75
CA ILE A 102 5.07 -5.70 -2.20
C ILE A 102 3.80 -6.20 -2.87
N ILE A 103 2.65 -5.83 -2.30
CA ILE A 103 1.32 -6.13 -2.82
C ILE A 103 0.78 -4.87 -3.49
N ALA A 104 0.35 -4.95 -4.75
CA ALA A 104 -0.29 -3.84 -5.43
C ALA A 104 -1.81 -4.00 -5.37
N ARG A 105 -2.49 -3.02 -4.77
CA ARG A 105 -3.94 -2.94 -4.73
C ARG A 105 -4.47 -2.02 -5.83
N SER A 106 -5.50 -2.44 -6.56
CA SER A 106 -6.18 -1.56 -7.53
C SER A 106 -7.65 -1.37 -7.22
N ASP A 107 -8.06 -0.11 -7.12
CA ASP A 107 -9.47 0.28 -6.96
C ASP A 107 -10.17 0.55 -8.32
N ALA A 108 -9.52 0.21 -9.42
CA ALA A 108 -9.96 0.51 -10.79
C ALA A 108 -11.27 -0.18 -11.23
N LYS A 109 -11.67 -1.29 -10.61
CA LYS A 109 -12.90 -2.00 -11.02
C LYS A 109 -14.13 -1.10 -11.03
N THR A 110 -14.32 -0.31 -9.98
CA THR A 110 -15.49 0.56 -9.81
C THR A 110 -15.33 1.93 -10.51
N VAL A 111 -14.12 2.26 -10.96
CA VAL A 111 -13.80 3.57 -11.56
C VAL A 111 -13.68 3.47 -13.09
N GLU A 112 -12.99 2.45 -13.59
CA GLU A 112 -12.64 2.26 -15.00
C GLU A 112 -13.18 0.94 -15.60
N GLY A 113 -13.73 0.05 -14.77
CA GLY A 113 -14.23 -1.26 -15.18
C GLY A 113 -13.20 -2.39 -15.05
N LEU A 114 -13.67 -3.63 -15.24
CA LEU A 114 -12.88 -4.84 -15.00
C LEU A 114 -11.67 -4.97 -15.94
N ASP A 115 -11.85 -4.69 -17.24
CA ASP A 115 -10.78 -4.85 -18.22
C ASP A 115 -9.62 -3.90 -17.95
N LYS A 116 -9.93 -2.64 -17.60
CA LYS A 116 -8.93 -1.63 -17.23
C LYS A 116 -8.22 -1.96 -15.93
N MET A 117 -8.93 -2.50 -14.95
CA MET A 117 -8.32 -3.02 -13.73
C MET A 117 -7.33 -4.15 -14.05
N ILE A 118 -7.69 -5.11 -14.91
CA ILE A 118 -6.78 -6.20 -15.31
C ILE A 118 -5.54 -5.66 -16.03
N GLU A 119 -5.68 -4.68 -16.93
CA GLU A 119 -4.55 -4.01 -17.58
C GLU A 119 -3.61 -3.34 -16.57
N ARG A 120 -4.16 -2.68 -15.54
CA ARG A 120 -3.39 -2.07 -14.44
C ARG A 120 -2.67 -3.15 -13.63
N CYS A 121 -3.36 -4.19 -13.19
CA CYS A 121 -2.78 -5.26 -12.38
C CYS A 121 -1.62 -5.97 -13.11
N LYS A 122 -1.74 -6.23 -14.41
CA LYS A 122 -0.63 -6.78 -15.21
C LYS A 122 0.58 -5.84 -15.21
N ALA A 123 0.36 -4.55 -15.44
CA ALA A 123 1.44 -3.56 -15.40
C ALA A 123 2.08 -3.43 -14.00
N TYR A 124 1.31 -3.68 -12.93
CA TYR A 124 1.81 -3.65 -11.55
C TYR A 124 2.68 -4.87 -11.24
N ILE A 125 2.31 -6.06 -11.73
CA ILE A 125 3.18 -7.24 -11.72
C ILE A 125 4.47 -6.98 -12.51
N ASP A 126 4.36 -6.45 -13.73
CA ASP A 126 5.54 -6.12 -14.57
C ASP A 126 6.47 -5.08 -13.91
N ALA A 127 5.92 -4.25 -13.02
CA ALA A 127 6.68 -3.27 -12.24
C ALA A 127 7.40 -3.87 -11.03
N GLY A 128 7.12 -5.12 -10.68
CA GLY A 128 7.75 -5.86 -9.58
C GLY A 128 6.85 -6.09 -8.35
N ALA A 129 5.56 -5.76 -8.41
CA ALA A 129 4.63 -6.24 -7.39
C ALA A 129 4.51 -7.77 -7.47
N GLU A 130 4.46 -8.44 -6.32
CA GLU A 130 4.49 -9.90 -6.25
C GLU A 130 3.09 -10.50 -6.05
N ILE A 131 2.16 -9.68 -5.57
CA ILE A 131 0.78 -10.06 -5.25
C ILE A 131 -0.14 -8.91 -5.69
N ILE A 132 -1.35 -9.23 -6.16
CA ILE A 132 -2.40 -8.27 -6.48
C ILE A 132 -3.53 -8.37 -5.46
N PHE A 133 -4.03 -7.21 -5.03
CA PHE A 133 -5.29 -7.03 -4.33
C PHE A 133 -6.29 -6.36 -5.27
#